data_AF-A0A968MKU0-F1
#
_entry.id   AF-A0A968MKU0-F1
#
_cell.length_a   1.000
_cell.length_b   1.000
_cell.length_c   1.000
_cell.angle_alpha   90.00
_cell.angle_beta   90.00
_cell.angle_gamma   90.00
#
_symmetry.space_group_name_H-M   'P 1'
#
loop_
_entity.id
_entity.type
_entity.pdbx_description
1 polymer ?
#
loop_
_entity_poly.entity_id
_entity_poly.type
_entity_poly.pdbx_seq_one_letter_code
_entity_poly.pdbx_strand_id
1 'polypeptide(L)'
;MTDEAPPERDDRVESRRARLSVEVWEEAKERRELELSREDVERFVEKAPARYLLGFSTRRMTRHVAMWRDVSRYGGLAVHVSHLVREHTTRLTIVCPDRPGLLALLAGTLAANGLQILSAEGFSIEAAQGPSTASRPSELAREHDLIGLDSGRTDATSGRGRPVCHRRDGRPV
;
A
#
# COMPACT_ATOMS: atom_id res chain seq x y z
N MET A 1 -14.50 -2.64 45.62
CA MET A 1 -13.28 -1.82 45.50
C MET A 1 -12.30 -2.63 44.67
N THR A 2 -12.59 -2.74 43.38
CA THR A 2 -11.69 -3.36 42.39
C THR A 2 -11.36 -2.23 41.45
N ASP A 3 -10.16 -1.70 41.65
CA ASP A 3 -9.50 -0.78 40.74
C ASP A 3 -9.13 -1.61 39.51
N GLU A 4 -10.09 -1.76 38.58
CA GLU A 4 -9.84 -2.36 37.27
C GLU A 4 -9.08 -1.31 36.47
N ALA A 5 -7.75 -1.35 36.60
CA ALA A 5 -6.82 -0.52 35.85
C ALA A 5 -7.22 -0.57 34.36
N PRO A 6 -7.31 0.58 33.66
CA PRO A 6 -7.68 0.60 32.26
C PRO A 6 -6.75 -0.36 31.48
N PRO A 7 -7.28 -1.21 30.58
CA PRO A 7 -6.47 -2.16 29.84
C PRO A 7 -5.32 -1.39 29.16
N GLU A 8 -4.10 -1.85 29.41
CA GLU A 8 -2.90 -1.23 28.84
C GLU A 8 -3.06 -1.15 27.32
N ARG A 9 -2.52 -0.10 26.70
CA ARG A 9 -2.78 0.20 25.28
C ARG A 9 -2.48 -0.98 24.33
N ASP A 10 -1.62 -1.91 24.73
CA ASP A 10 -1.29 -3.14 24.00
C ASP A 10 -2.44 -4.13 23.91
N ASP A 11 -3.23 -4.33 24.98
CA ASP A 11 -4.34 -5.30 25.00
C ASP A 11 -5.41 -4.95 23.97
N ARG A 12 -5.64 -3.66 23.76
CA ARG A 12 -6.59 -3.14 22.76
C ARG A 12 -6.10 -3.35 21.33
N VAL A 13 -4.79 -3.26 21.11
CA VAL A 13 -4.17 -3.47 19.80
C VAL A 13 -4.16 -4.96 19.45
N GLU A 14 -3.79 -5.82 20.39
CA GLU A 14 -3.79 -7.27 20.19
C GLU A 14 -5.19 -7.83 19.98
N SER A 15 -6.16 -7.38 20.78
CA SER A 15 -7.58 -7.72 20.55
C SER A 15 -8.07 -7.25 19.17
N ARG A 16 -7.57 -6.11 18.68
CA ARG A 16 -7.91 -5.61 17.34
C ARG A 16 -7.22 -6.42 16.25
N ARG A 17 -5.95 -6.83 16.42
CA ARG A 17 -5.20 -7.70 15.50
C ARG A 17 -5.93 -9.01 15.27
N ALA A 18 -6.29 -9.70 16.35
CA ALA A 18 -6.98 -10.99 16.28
C ALA A 18 -8.33 -10.89 15.53
N ARG A 19 -9.07 -9.80 15.73
CA ARG A 19 -10.31 -9.55 14.99
C ARG A 19 -10.06 -9.22 13.52
N LEU A 20 -9.04 -8.40 13.25
CA LEU A 20 -8.72 -7.95 11.90
C LEU A 20 -8.25 -9.08 10.99
N SER A 21 -7.51 -10.08 11.49
CA SER A 21 -7.11 -11.22 10.66
C SER A 21 -8.32 -11.97 10.11
N VAL A 22 -9.36 -12.16 10.93
CA VAL A 22 -10.63 -12.77 10.51
C VAL A 22 -11.38 -11.86 9.53
N GLU A 23 -11.55 -10.58 9.87
CA GLU A 23 -12.29 -9.62 9.03
C GLU A 23 -11.64 -9.44 7.64
N VAL A 24 -10.31 -9.38 7.58
CA VAL A 24 -9.54 -9.26 6.32
C VAL A 24 -9.60 -10.57 5.53
N TRP A 25 -9.57 -11.73 6.19
CA TRP A 25 -9.69 -13.02 5.52
C TRP A 25 -11.06 -13.23 4.87
N GLU A 26 -12.15 -12.86 5.55
CA GLU A 26 -13.50 -12.95 4.97
C GLU A 26 -13.64 -12.03 3.74
N GLU A 27 -13.15 -10.80 3.81
CA GLU A 27 -13.10 -9.89 2.66
C GLU A 27 -12.22 -10.45 1.53
N ALA A 28 -11.12 -11.14 1.85
CA ALA A 28 -10.23 -11.74 0.85
C ALA A 28 -10.92 -12.88 0.08
N LYS A 29 -11.81 -13.64 0.73
CA LYS A 29 -12.60 -14.70 0.06
C LYS A 29 -13.57 -14.13 -0.97
N GLU A 30 -14.12 -12.95 -0.72
CA GLU A 30 -14.99 -12.26 -1.68
C GLU A 30 -14.18 -11.78 -2.90
N ARG A 31 -12.90 -11.49 -2.70
CA ARG A 31 -11.94 -11.00 -3.71
C ARG A 31 -11.04 -12.10 -4.25
N ARG A 32 -11.66 -13.15 -4.80
CA ARG A 32 -10.94 -14.34 -5.30
C ARG A 32 -9.87 -14.00 -6.35
N GLU A 33 -9.99 -12.87 -7.04
CA GLU A 33 -9.00 -12.40 -8.01
C GLU A 33 -7.63 -12.08 -7.39
N LEU A 34 -7.55 -11.91 -6.07
CA LEU A 34 -6.29 -11.65 -5.37
C LEU A 34 -5.53 -12.93 -5.00
N GLU A 35 -6.16 -14.10 -5.12
CA GLU A 35 -5.57 -15.42 -4.83
C GLU A 35 -4.86 -15.48 -3.45
N LEU A 36 -5.43 -14.81 -2.45
CA LEU A 36 -4.86 -14.74 -1.11
C LEU A 36 -5.08 -16.05 -0.35
N SER A 37 -4.07 -16.49 0.38
CA SER A 37 -4.21 -17.54 1.37
C SER A 37 -4.46 -16.97 2.76
N ARG A 38 -4.99 -17.79 3.67
CA ARG A 38 -5.16 -17.41 5.08
C ARG A 38 -3.82 -17.05 5.73
N GLU A 39 -2.77 -17.80 5.39
CA GLU A 39 -1.41 -17.59 5.89
C GLU A 39 -0.85 -16.22 5.46
N ASP A 40 -1.13 -15.78 4.23
CA ASP A 40 -0.68 -14.45 3.76
C ASP A 40 -1.31 -13.32 4.60
N VAL A 41 -2.60 -13.45 4.95
CA VAL A 41 -3.32 -12.47 5.78
C VAL A 41 -2.80 -12.47 7.21
N GLU A 42 -2.65 -13.65 7.81
CA GLU A 42 -2.15 -13.79 9.19
C GLU A 42 -0.75 -13.21 9.33
N ARG A 43 0.16 -13.57 8.43
CA ARG A 43 1.55 -13.07 8.42
C ARG A 43 1.63 -11.55 8.23
N PHE A 44 0.75 -11.01 7.38
CA PHE A 44 0.68 -9.56 7.18
C PHE A 44 0.16 -8.83 8.43
N VAL A 45 -0.94 -9.32 9.03
CA VAL A 45 -1.54 -8.69 10.22
C VAL A 45 -0.63 -8.79 11.43
N GLU A 46 0.16 -9.86 11.55
CA GLU A 46 1.17 -10.02 12.60
C GLU A 46 2.27 -8.94 12.49
N LYS A 47 2.82 -8.75 11.27
CA LYS A 47 3.95 -7.84 11.05
C LYS A 47 3.55 -6.37 10.87
N ALA A 48 2.30 -6.08 10.55
CA ALA A 48 1.86 -4.71 10.32
C ALA A 48 1.96 -3.86 11.60
N PRO A 49 2.41 -2.60 11.53
CA PRO A 49 2.46 -1.72 12.69
C PRO A 49 1.04 -1.36 13.16
N ALA A 50 0.87 -1.14 14.46
CA ALA A 50 -0.44 -0.84 15.05
C ALA A 50 -1.14 0.35 14.37
N ARG A 51 -0.39 1.39 14.00
CA ARG A 51 -0.91 2.57 13.28
C ARG A 51 -1.55 2.20 11.93
N TYR A 52 -0.97 1.26 11.21
CA TYR A 52 -1.54 0.78 9.94
C TYR A 52 -2.87 0.05 10.19
N LEU A 53 -2.90 -0.87 11.16
CA LEU A 53 -4.10 -1.66 11.48
C LEU A 53 -5.30 -0.82 11.91
N LEU A 54 -5.04 0.33 12.53
CA LEU A 54 -6.08 1.25 12.98
C LEU A 54 -6.54 2.24 11.90
N GLY A 55 -5.73 2.47 10.85
CA GLY A 55 -5.98 3.50 9.84
C GLY A 55 -6.71 3.02 8.58
N PHE A 56 -6.67 1.71 8.27
CA PHE A 56 -7.21 1.19 7.01
C PHE A 56 -8.44 0.29 7.19
N SER A 57 -9.35 0.33 6.22
CA SER A 57 -10.48 -0.60 6.15
C SER A 57 -10.03 -1.97 5.63
N THR A 58 -10.75 -3.02 6.02
CA THR A 58 -10.53 -4.41 5.59
C THR A 58 -10.42 -4.54 4.06
N ARG A 59 -11.33 -3.86 3.35
CA ARG A 59 -11.35 -3.77 1.89
C ARG A 59 -10.07 -3.21 1.27
N ARG A 60 -9.43 -2.23 1.91
CA ARG A 60 -8.14 -1.69 1.46
C ARG A 60 -7.02 -2.64 1.86
N MET A 61 -7.07 -3.16 3.08
CA MET A 61 -6.07 -4.09 3.62
C MET A 61 -5.93 -5.34 2.74
N THR A 62 -7.00 -5.94 2.22
CA THR A 62 -6.89 -7.12 1.34
C THR A 62 -6.04 -6.85 0.11
N ARG A 63 -6.20 -5.67 -0.52
CA ARG A 63 -5.36 -5.29 -1.66
C ARG A 63 -3.91 -5.06 -1.24
N HIS A 64 -3.68 -4.45 -0.09
CA HIS A 64 -2.34 -4.25 0.44
C HIS A 64 -1.64 -5.57 0.79
N VAL A 65 -2.37 -6.56 1.33
CA VAL A 65 -1.86 -7.91 1.59
C VAL A 65 -1.39 -8.56 0.28
N ALA A 66 -2.18 -8.46 -0.79
CA ALA A 66 -1.81 -9.02 -2.09
C ALA A 66 -0.54 -8.37 -2.65
N MET A 67 -0.46 -7.04 -2.61
CA MET A 67 0.73 -6.30 -3.06
C MET A 67 1.97 -6.65 -2.22
N TRP A 68 1.82 -6.71 -0.90
CA TRP A 68 2.90 -7.09 0.02
C TRP A 68 3.36 -8.52 -0.19
N ARG A 69 2.44 -9.47 -0.39
CA ARG A 69 2.74 -10.86 -0.73
C ARG A 69 3.55 -10.94 -2.02
N ASP A 70 3.10 -10.26 -3.07
CA ASP A 70 3.75 -10.32 -4.38
C ASP A 70 5.17 -9.74 -4.33
N VAL A 71 5.35 -8.58 -3.69
CA VAL A 71 6.67 -7.98 -3.50
C VAL A 71 7.55 -8.82 -2.58
N SER A 72 7.00 -9.45 -1.54
CA SER A 72 7.77 -10.32 -0.64
C SER A 72 8.23 -11.61 -1.34
N ARG A 73 7.43 -12.15 -2.27
CA ARG A 73 7.74 -13.40 -2.99
C ARG A 73 8.65 -13.18 -4.20
N TYR A 74 8.37 -12.15 -4.99
CA TYR A 74 9.03 -11.94 -6.29
C TYR A 74 10.02 -10.76 -6.27
N GLY A 75 10.02 -9.94 -5.22
CA GLY A 75 10.75 -8.68 -5.18
C GLY A 75 10.11 -7.60 -6.06
N GLY A 76 10.82 -6.49 -6.25
CA GLY A 76 10.41 -5.41 -7.15
C GLY A 76 9.47 -4.39 -6.50
N LEU A 77 8.47 -3.94 -7.26
CA LEU A 77 7.58 -2.84 -6.92
C LEU A 77 6.16 -3.21 -7.34
N ALA A 78 5.21 -3.12 -6.41
CA ALA A 78 3.79 -3.19 -6.70
C ALA A 78 3.17 -1.79 -6.59
N VAL A 79 2.40 -1.39 -7.61
CA VAL A 79 1.69 -0.11 -7.63
C VAL A 79 0.22 -0.36 -7.91
N HIS A 80 -0.64 0.23 -7.10
CA HIS A 80 -2.08 0.23 -7.32
C HIS A 80 -2.61 1.66 -7.38
N VAL A 81 -3.40 1.94 -8.42
CA VAL A 81 -4.04 3.24 -8.63
C VAL A 81 -5.54 3.10 -8.42
N SER A 82 -6.12 3.97 -7.60
CA SER A 82 -7.56 4.04 -7.36
C SER A 82 -8.04 5.47 -7.54
N HIS A 83 -8.96 5.70 -8.47
CA HIS A 83 -9.56 7.02 -8.68
C HIS A 83 -10.76 7.22 -7.76
N LEU A 84 -10.69 8.22 -6.89
CA LEU A 84 -11.76 8.62 -5.99
C LEU A 84 -12.58 9.72 -6.67
N VAL A 85 -13.48 9.29 -7.56
CA VAL A 85 -14.27 10.19 -8.41
C VAL A 85 -15.04 11.24 -7.61
N ARG A 86 -15.57 10.88 -6.43
CA ARG A 86 -16.29 11.81 -5.54
C ARG A 86 -15.41 12.89 -4.93
N GLU A 87 -14.13 12.60 -4.74
CA GLU A 87 -13.17 13.50 -4.11
C GLU A 87 -12.33 14.23 -5.17
N HIS A 88 -12.48 13.89 -6.46
CA HIS A 88 -11.63 14.35 -7.56
C HIS A 88 -10.12 14.08 -7.31
N THR A 89 -9.83 13.03 -6.53
CA THR A 89 -8.47 12.61 -6.20
C THR A 89 -8.16 11.22 -6.75
N THR A 90 -6.88 10.90 -6.82
CA THR A 90 -6.32 9.61 -7.21
C THR A 90 -5.41 9.13 -6.10
N ARG A 91 -5.75 7.98 -5.51
CA ARG A 91 -4.90 7.29 -4.55
C ARG A 91 -3.93 6.38 -5.28
N LEU A 92 -2.66 6.56 -4.99
CA LEU A 92 -1.55 5.73 -5.40
C LEU A 92 -1.06 4.96 -4.18
N THR A 93 -1.26 3.64 -4.18
CA THR A 93 -0.68 2.74 -3.19
C THR A 93 0.58 2.13 -3.79
N ILE A 94 1.69 2.20 -3.08
CA ILE A 94 2.96 1.64 -3.50
C ILE A 94 3.47 0.68 -2.42
N VAL A 95 3.96 -0.49 -2.82
CA VAL A 95 4.69 -1.43 -1.96
C VAL A 95 6.02 -1.77 -2.63
N CYS A 96 7.11 -1.58 -1.91
CA CYS A 96 8.48 -1.83 -2.37
C CYS A 96 9.44 -2.08 -1.21
N PRO A 97 10.61 -2.69 -1.46
CA PRO A 97 11.73 -2.67 -0.52
C PRO A 97 12.12 -1.23 -0.19
N ASP A 98 12.23 -0.91 1.09
CA ASP A 98 12.63 0.42 1.52
C ASP A 98 14.14 0.64 1.32
N ARG A 99 14.48 1.88 1.00
CA ARG A 99 15.85 2.37 0.88
C ARG A 99 15.88 3.88 1.13
N PRO A 100 16.94 4.40 1.78
CA PRO A 100 17.06 5.83 2.03
C PRO A 100 16.87 6.66 0.75
N GLY A 101 15.98 7.66 0.83
CA GLY A 101 15.67 8.57 -0.28
C GLY A 101 14.60 8.07 -1.26
N LEU A 102 14.03 6.87 -1.09
CA LEU A 102 12.98 6.35 -1.96
C LEU A 102 11.73 7.25 -2.00
N LEU A 103 11.24 7.65 -0.83
CA LEU A 103 10.11 8.57 -0.72
C LEU A 103 10.39 9.90 -1.42
N ALA A 104 11.58 10.47 -1.25
CA ALA A 104 11.98 11.71 -1.91
C ALA A 104 12.03 11.56 -3.44
N LEU A 105 12.52 10.42 -3.94
CA LEU A 105 12.53 10.09 -5.36
C LEU A 105 11.11 9.96 -5.92
N LEU A 106 10.22 9.28 -5.19
CA LEU A 106 8.81 9.15 -5.58
C LEU A 106 8.12 10.51 -5.61
N ALA A 107 8.25 11.30 -4.54
CA ALA A 107 7.66 12.64 -4.46
C ALA A 107 8.19 13.57 -5.55
N GLY A 108 9.51 13.57 -5.80
CA GLY A 108 10.13 14.34 -6.87
C GLY A 108 9.66 13.92 -8.27
N THR A 109 9.52 12.62 -8.50
CA THR A 109 9.01 12.10 -9.78
C THR A 109 7.56 12.54 -10.01
N LEU A 110 6.71 12.46 -8.99
CA LEU A 110 5.32 12.89 -9.08
C LEU A 110 5.21 14.40 -9.32
N ALA A 111 5.99 15.19 -8.59
CA ALA A 111 6.04 16.64 -8.77
C ALA A 111 6.53 17.04 -10.16
N ALA A 112 7.56 16.36 -10.69
CA ALA A 112 8.08 16.58 -12.04
C ALA A 112 7.05 16.25 -13.14
N ASN A 113 6.10 15.34 -12.86
CA ASN A 113 4.98 15.01 -13.75
C ASN A 113 3.75 15.91 -13.52
N GLY A 114 3.86 16.96 -12.70
CA GLY A 114 2.76 17.89 -12.42
C GLY A 114 1.67 17.31 -11.52
N LEU A 115 1.95 16.23 -10.78
CA LEU A 115 1.01 15.66 -9.82
C LEU A 115 1.15 16.37 -8.47
N GLN A 116 0.03 16.86 -7.93
CA GLN A 116 -0.03 17.45 -6.60
C GLN A 116 -0.30 16.38 -5.55
N ILE A 117 0.58 16.28 -4.54
CA ILE A 117 0.42 15.37 -3.40
C ILE A 117 -0.41 16.09 -2.34
N LEU A 118 -1.60 15.57 -2.06
CA LEU A 118 -2.52 16.12 -1.05
C LEU A 118 -2.27 15.53 0.33
N SER A 119 -1.96 14.24 0.38
CA SER A 119 -1.59 13.51 1.59
C SER A 119 -0.63 12.38 1.26
N ALA A 120 0.25 12.06 2.19
CA ALA A 120 1.19 10.96 2.11
C ALA A 120 1.27 10.24 3.46
N GLU A 121 1.07 8.93 3.45
CA GLU A 121 1.25 8.08 4.63
C GLU A 121 2.23 6.95 4.29
N GLY A 122 3.34 6.87 5.03
CA GLY A 122 4.33 5.80 4.90
C GLY A 122 4.26 4.82 6.08
N PHE A 123 4.38 3.52 5.79
CA PHE A 123 4.44 2.47 6.81
C PHE A 123 5.46 1.40 6.47
N SER A 124 6.34 1.16 7.41
CA SER A 124 7.31 0.09 7.38
C SER A 124 6.72 -1.25 7.82
N ILE A 125 6.68 -2.24 6.92
CA ILE A 125 6.30 -3.62 7.25
C ILE A 125 7.48 -4.53 6.94
N GLU A 126 7.90 -5.34 7.91
CA GLU A 126 8.96 -6.30 7.66
C GLU A 126 8.48 -7.34 6.62
N ALA A 127 9.26 -7.60 5.57
CA ALA A 127 8.87 -8.65 4.63
C ALA A 127 8.88 -10.02 5.29
N ALA A 128 8.03 -10.90 4.78
CA ALA A 128 8.24 -12.32 4.96
C ALA A 128 9.52 -12.69 4.21
N GLN A 129 10.53 -13.22 4.90
CA GLN A 129 11.79 -13.60 4.25
C GLN A 129 11.52 -14.66 3.16
N GLY A 130 11.55 -14.25 1.88
CA GLY A 130 11.68 -15.15 0.74
C GLY A 130 13.15 -15.55 0.56
N PRO A 131 13.45 -16.70 -0.08
CA PRO A 131 14.81 -17.21 -0.18
C PRO A 131 15.72 -16.18 -0.85
N SER A 132 16.69 -15.69 -0.08
CA SER A 132 17.73 -14.77 -0.54
C SER A 132 18.53 -15.45 -1.65
N THR A 133 18.09 -15.27 -2.89
CA THR A 133 18.80 -15.70 -4.09
C THR A 133 19.19 -14.45 -4.88
N ALA A 134 19.99 -13.61 -4.26
CA ALA A 134 20.87 -12.68 -4.97
C ALA A 134 21.88 -12.17 -3.96
N SER A 135 23.09 -12.75 -4.01
CA SER A 135 24.28 -12.16 -3.41
C SER A 135 24.43 -10.72 -3.87
N ARG A 136 24.13 -9.79 -2.96
CA ARG A 136 24.69 -8.43 -2.98
C ARG A 136 25.11 -8.12 -1.54
N PRO A 137 26.38 -7.74 -1.32
CA PRO A 137 26.82 -7.30 -0.01
C PRO A 137 26.40 -5.84 0.16
N SER A 138 25.45 -5.58 1.06
CA SER A 138 25.39 -4.33 1.82
C SER A 138 24.37 -4.51 2.94
N GLU A 139 24.89 -4.57 4.17
CA GLU A 139 24.18 -4.45 5.43
C GLU A 139 23.23 -3.24 5.38
N LEU A 140 21.95 -3.47 5.68
CA LEU A 140 21.03 -2.62 6.46
C LEU A 140 19.60 -3.17 6.27
N ALA A 141 18.87 -3.22 7.38
CA ALA A 141 17.64 -3.95 7.58
C ALA A 141 16.54 -3.64 6.53
N ARG A 142 15.82 -4.70 6.13
CA ARG A 142 14.75 -4.66 5.11
C ARG A 142 13.44 -4.16 5.70
N GLU A 143 13.34 -2.86 5.85
CA GLU A 143 12.08 -2.15 6.06
C GLU A 143 11.32 -2.13 4.71
N HIS A 144 9.98 -2.24 4.69
CA HIS A 144 9.21 -2.05 3.43
C HIS A 144 8.22 -0.94 3.66
N ASP A 145 8.42 0.16 2.94
CA ASP A 145 7.56 1.32 2.97
C ASP A 145 6.30 1.08 2.12
N LEU A 146 5.15 1.10 2.79
CA LEU A 146 3.83 1.22 2.19
C LEU A 146 3.50 2.70 2.18
N ILE A 147 3.68 3.33 1.01
CA ILE A 147 3.38 4.75 0.82
C ILE A 147 2.00 4.85 0.13
N GLY A 148 1.01 5.34 0.87
CA GLY A 148 -0.25 5.81 0.31
C GLY A 148 -0.12 7.27 -0.05
N LEU A 149 -0.16 7.61 -1.34
CA LEU A 149 -0.18 8.99 -1.83
C LEU A 149 -1.57 9.30 -2.37
N ASP A 150 -2.24 10.28 -1.78
CA ASP A 150 -3.46 10.85 -2.34
C ASP A 150 -3.05 12.05 -3.21
N SER A 151 -3.27 11.96 -4.52
CA SER A 151 -2.99 13.04 -5.48
C SER A 151 -4.27 13.67 -6.02
N GLY A 152 -4.30 15.00 -6.13
CA GLY A 152 -5.42 15.74 -6.70
C GLY A 152 -5.17 16.08 -8.16
N ARG A 153 -6.21 16.06 -9.01
CA ARG A 153 -6.12 16.63 -10.36
C ARG A 153 -6.39 18.13 -10.28
N THR A 154 -5.42 18.95 -10.65
CA THR A 154 -5.69 20.36 -10.95
C THR A 154 -6.28 20.48 -12.34
N ASP A 155 -7.49 21.03 -12.43
CA ASP A 155 -8.04 21.52 -13.69
C ASP A 155 -7.22 22.72 -14.15
N ALA A 156 -6.17 22.45 -14.93
CA ALA A 156 -5.47 23.47 -15.69
C ALA A 156 -6.38 23.89 -16.86
N THR A 157 -7.36 24.73 -16.59
CA THR A 157 -8.13 25.42 -17.64
C THR A 157 -7.25 26.51 -18.24
N SER A 158 -6.56 26.19 -19.34
CA SER A 158 -6.28 27.08 -20.49
C SER A 158 -5.03 26.60 -21.23
N GLY A 159 -5.20 26.07 -22.45
CA GLY A 159 -4.09 25.85 -23.37
C GLY A 159 -4.18 24.59 -24.23
N ARG A 160 -5.09 24.61 -25.21
CA ARG A 160 -5.15 23.78 -26.44
C ARG A 160 -4.18 22.58 -26.57
N GLY A 161 -4.77 21.39 -26.60
CA GLY A 161 -4.19 20.20 -27.22
C GLY A 161 -4.85 18.93 -26.70
N ARG A 162 -5.84 18.38 -27.40
CA ARG A 162 -6.37 17.05 -27.07
C ARG A 162 -5.27 16.02 -27.37
N PRO A 163 -4.82 15.19 -26.42
CA PRO A 163 -4.00 14.04 -26.78
C PRO A 163 -4.89 13.05 -27.54
N VAL A 164 -4.62 12.86 -28.82
CA VAL A 164 -5.20 11.79 -29.62
C VAL A 164 -4.53 10.49 -29.18
N CYS A 165 -5.29 9.62 -28.53
CA CYS A 165 -4.86 8.27 -28.25
C CYS A 165 -4.84 7.49 -29.57
N HIS A 166 -3.64 7.21 -30.08
CA HIS A 166 -3.46 6.32 -31.21
C HIS A 166 -3.58 4.86 -30.73
N ARG A 167 -4.41 4.06 -31.41
CA ARG A 167 -4.27 2.60 -31.39
C ARG A 167 -2.86 2.25 -31.88
N ARG A 168 -2.27 1.17 -31.35
CA ARG A 168 -0.92 0.70 -31.71
C ARG A 168 -0.72 0.42 -33.21
N ASP A 169 -1.81 0.41 -33.99
CA ASP A 169 -1.84 0.13 -35.43
C ASP A 169 -2.14 1.37 -36.31
N GLY A 170 -2.02 2.59 -35.78
CA GLY A 170 -1.92 3.80 -36.60
C GLY A 170 -3.19 4.24 -37.36
N ARG A 171 -4.39 3.80 -36.95
CA ARG A 171 -5.66 4.28 -37.54
C ARG A 171 -6.54 5.02 -36.52
N PRO A 172 -7.18 6.15 -36.89
CA PRO A 172 -8.10 6.87 -36.02
C PRO A 172 -9.39 6.09 -35.78
N VAL A 173 -10.05 6.34 -34.65
CA VAL A 173 -11.42 5.88 -34.33
C VAL A 173 -12.42 6.86 -34.90
#